data_AF-A0A8H7P734-F1
#
_entry.id   AF-A0A8H7P734-F1
#
_cell.length_a   1.000
_cell.length_b   1.000
_cell.length_c   1.000
_cell.angle_alpha   90.00
_cell.angle_beta   90.00
_cell.angle_gamma   90.00
#
_symmetry.space_group_name_H-M   'P 1'
#
loop_
_entity.id
_entity.type
_entity.pdbx_description
1 polymer ?
#
loop_
_entity_poly.entity_id
_entity_poly.type
_entity_poly.pdbx_seq_one_letter_code
_entity_poly.pdbx_strand_id
1 'polypeptide(L)'
;MKTVQDANGSTDGAYDFEDAARVKHIRIGVWDLYEERKDSLRSRIPGAATLVQYKEIVQCLPYIRLVLNDMLKIRNGLTLLWLYALVELLLALIPAASLWYSGQLLSVVQTAVETRTVDKSFLLRVFLGHTVCTVVERLLSFAQEELQHPMKTRLQQYYQVHIAHARARLDVPTFGDAVVERQLNDVVLGYFPNAAWSTFEMMASALTITVQTTGQVMVIIRVLKAQPGGLLVAAAIAIAHSGFRLANNRSEYLFRTGRKESLVETRTMVDCPLTVYSCLGCNH
;
A
#
# COMPACT_ATOMS: atom_id res chain seq x y z
N MET A 1 -20.46 -16.56 -48.37
CA MET A 1 -21.70 -15.75 -48.30
C MET A 1 -22.85 -16.66 -47.88
N LYS A 2 -23.13 -16.73 -46.57
CA LYS A 2 -24.34 -17.29 -45.97
C LYS A 2 -24.58 -16.55 -44.65
N THR A 3 -25.77 -16.00 -44.54
CA THR A 3 -26.29 -15.10 -43.50
C THR A 3 -26.90 -15.89 -42.34
N VAL A 4 -26.63 -15.43 -41.10
CA VAL A 4 -27.57 -15.04 -40.03
C VAL A 4 -28.85 -15.89 -39.91
N GLN A 5 -29.09 -16.63 -38.82
CA GLN A 5 -29.83 -16.30 -37.58
C GLN A 5 -29.89 -17.61 -36.74
N ASP A 6 -29.91 -17.71 -35.41
CA ASP A 6 -30.79 -17.07 -34.43
C ASP A 6 -30.25 -17.19 -33.00
N ALA A 7 -30.71 -16.26 -32.18
CA ALA A 7 -30.52 -16.16 -30.74
C ALA A 7 -31.17 -17.30 -29.95
N ASN A 8 -30.49 -17.80 -28.91
CA ASN A 8 -31.17 -18.27 -27.70
C ASN A 8 -30.23 -18.39 -26.49
N GLY A 9 -30.70 -17.95 -25.31
CA GLY A 9 -30.23 -18.45 -24.02
C GLY A 9 -29.01 -17.78 -23.39
N SER A 10 -29.22 -16.59 -22.81
CA SER A 10 -28.36 -16.07 -21.74
C SER A 10 -28.53 -16.95 -20.48
N THR A 11 -27.76 -18.03 -20.40
CA THR A 11 -27.45 -18.71 -19.14
C THR A 11 -26.17 -18.13 -18.56
N ASP A 12 -26.33 -17.58 -17.37
CA ASP A 12 -25.32 -17.04 -16.47
C ASP A 12 -24.04 -17.89 -16.43
N GLY A 13 -22.91 -17.34 -16.88
CA GLY A 13 -21.57 -17.88 -16.66
C GLY A 13 -20.84 -18.59 -17.80
N ALA A 14 -21.44 -18.79 -18.99
CA ALA A 14 -20.73 -19.42 -20.11
C ALA A 14 -19.74 -18.43 -20.77
N TYR A 15 -18.45 -18.77 -20.74
CA TYR A 15 -17.36 -17.96 -21.30
C TYR A 15 -17.41 -18.04 -22.85
N ASP A 16 -17.83 -16.95 -23.51
CA ASP A 16 -17.91 -16.89 -24.97
C ASP A 16 -16.56 -16.41 -25.57
N PHE A 17 -15.93 -17.28 -26.35
CA PHE A 17 -14.64 -17.01 -26.98
C PHE A 17 -14.75 -16.02 -28.17
N GLU A 18 -15.96 -15.80 -28.69
CA GLU A 18 -16.19 -14.90 -29.84
C GLU A 18 -16.56 -13.47 -29.43
N ASP A 19 -16.70 -13.18 -28.13
CA ASP A 19 -17.00 -11.83 -27.63
C ASP A 19 -15.77 -10.89 -27.73
N ALA A 20 -15.58 -10.32 -28.92
CA ALA A 20 -14.48 -9.41 -29.25
C ALA A 20 -14.43 -8.14 -28.38
N ALA A 21 -15.51 -7.84 -27.64
CA ALA A 21 -15.57 -6.75 -26.67
C ALA A 21 -14.85 -7.08 -25.36
N ARG A 22 -14.82 -8.36 -24.96
CA ARG A 22 -14.24 -8.84 -23.70
C ARG A 22 -12.95 -9.62 -23.86
N VAL A 23 -12.65 -10.14 -25.05
CA VAL A 23 -11.46 -10.98 -25.27
C VAL A 23 -10.56 -10.37 -26.36
N LYS A 24 -9.27 -10.28 -26.06
CA LYS A 24 -8.22 -9.93 -27.00
C LYS A 24 -7.57 -11.23 -27.46
N HIS A 25 -7.77 -11.55 -28.73
CA HIS A 25 -7.12 -12.68 -29.38
C HIS A 25 -5.74 -12.24 -29.88
N ILE A 26 -4.70 -12.95 -29.45
CA ILE A 26 -3.33 -12.76 -29.94
C ILE A 26 -2.85 -14.12 -30.44
N ARG A 27 -2.57 -14.22 -31.75
CA ARG A 27 -1.94 -15.40 -32.32
C ARG A 27 -0.43 -15.31 -32.16
N ILE A 28 0.14 -16.23 -31.39
CA ILE A 28 1.59 -16.36 -31.18
C ILE A 28 2.04 -17.65 -31.88
N GLY A 29 2.52 -17.52 -33.11
CA GLY A 29 2.89 -18.67 -33.93
C GLY A 29 1.67 -19.54 -34.27
N VAL A 30 1.65 -20.78 -33.79
CA VAL A 30 0.55 -21.75 -33.99
C VAL A 30 -0.48 -21.70 -32.85
N TRP A 31 -0.19 -21.00 -31.76
CA TRP A 31 -1.07 -20.92 -30.59
C TRP A 31 -1.93 -19.66 -30.62
N ASP A 32 -3.20 -19.84 -30.28
CA ASP A 32 -4.16 -18.76 -30.12
C ASP A 32 -4.30 -18.45 -28.62
N LEU A 33 -3.79 -17.28 -28.20
CA LEU A 33 -3.86 -16.80 -26.82
C LEU A 33 -5.08 -15.88 -26.70
N TYR A 34 -6.02 -16.28 -25.86
CA TYR A 34 -7.22 -15.49 -25.52
C TYR A 34 -6.97 -14.78 -24.19
N GLU A 35 -6.69 -13.49 -24.21
CA GLU A 35 -6.58 -12.66 -23.00
C GLU A 35 -7.89 -11.93 -22.74
N GLU A 36 -8.40 -11.96 -21.52
CA GLU A 36 -9.52 -11.11 -21.13
C GLU A 36 -9.10 -9.62 -21.20
N ARG A 37 -9.79 -8.83 -22.01
CA ARG A 37 -9.59 -7.39 -22.18
C ARG A 37 -10.04 -6.69 -20.91
N LYS A 38 -9.14 -6.60 -19.92
CA LYS A 38 -9.32 -5.85 -18.66
C LYS A 38 -9.61 -4.35 -18.82
N ASP A 39 -9.55 -3.81 -20.04
CA ASP A 39 -9.47 -2.38 -20.32
C ASP A 39 -10.71 -1.73 -20.97
N SER A 40 -11.81 -2.45 -21.26
CA SER A 40 -12.97 -1.83 -21.94
C SER A 40 -13.78 -0.87 -21.05
N LEU A 41 -13.82 -1.10 -19.73
CA LEU A 41 -14.44 -0.19 -18.75
C LEU A 41 -13.49 0.92 -18.27
N ARG A 42 -12.18 0.70 -18.43
CA ARG A 42 -11.12 1.60 -17.93
C ARG A 42 -11.02 2.91 -18.71
N SER A 43 -11.31 2.88 -20.01
CA SER A 43 -11.17 4.02 -20.92
C SER A 43 -12.44 4.84 -21.12
N ARG A 44 -13.62 4.30 -20.76
CA ARG A 44 -14.92 4.91 -21.10
C ARG A 44 -15.54 5.76 -19.98
N ILE A 45 -15.10 5.60 -18.73
CA ILE A 45 -15.65 6.33 -17.58
C ILE A 45 -14.52 6.98 -16.78
N PRO A 46 -14.43 8.32 -16.71
CA PRO A 46 -13.50 8.98 -15.80
C PRO A 46 -13.89 8.63 -14.36
N GLY A 47 -13.03 7.88 -13.66
CA GLY A 47 -13.29 7.36 -12.30
C GLY A 47 -13.38 5.83 -12.20
N ALA A 48 -13.46 5.09 -13.31
CA ALA A 48 -13.44 3.62 -13.26
C ALA A 48 -12.10 3.08 -12.71
N ALA A 49 -11.00 3.79 -12.92
CA ALA A 49 -9.68 3.40 -12.43
C ALA A 49 -9.61 3.32 -10.90
N THR A 50 -10.28 4.21 -10.16
CA THR A 50 -10.27 4.21 -8.69
C THR A 50 -11.19 3.15 -8.11
N LEU A 51 -12.33 2.87 -8.77
CA LEU A 51 -13.24 1.80 -8.38
C LEU A 51 -12.61 0.40 -8.53
N VAL A 52 -11.84 0.19 -9.60
CA VAL A 52 -11.10 -1.06 -9.81
C VAL A 52 -10.03 -1.25 -8.73
N GLN A 53 -9.26 -0.21 -8.41
CA GLN A 53 -8.27 -0.25 -7.33
C GLN A 53 -8.93 -0.56 -5.97
N TYR A 54 -10.09 0.03 -5.69
CA TYR A 54 -10.83 -0.28 -4.46
C TYR A 54 -11.29 -1.74 -4.41
N LYS A 55 -11.79 -2.26 -5.53
CA LYS A 55 -12.22 -3.66 -5.63
C LYS A 55 -11.04 -4.62 -5.40
N GLU A 56 -9.87 -4.33 -5.97
CA GLU A 56 -8.64 -5.10 -5.75
C GLU A 56 -8.20 -5.06 -4.28
N ILE A 57 -8.28 -3.89 -3.62
CA ILE A 57 -7.96 -3.77 -2.18
C ILE A 57 -8.92 -4.59 -1.32
N VAL A 58 -10.23 -4.53 -1.61
CA VAL A 58 -11.25 -5.29 -0.87
C VAL A 58 -11.06 -6.79 -1.07
N GLN A 59 -10.64 -7.23 -2.25
CA GLN A 59 -10.31 -8.64 -2.52
C GLN A 59 -9.09 -9.13 -1.72
N CYS A 60 -8.15 -8.24 -1.37
CA CYS A 60 -6.98 -8.57 -0.54
C CYS A 60 -7.26 -8.53 0.97
N LEU A 61 -8.37 -7.92 1.41
CA LEU A 61 -8.75 -7.81 2.82
C LEU A 61 -8.82 -9.16 3.59
N PRO A 62 -9.43 -10.24 3.06
CA PRO A 62 -9.48 -11.51 3.77
C PRO A 62 -8.08 -12.10 4.03
N TYR A 63 -7.13 -11.90 3.10
CA TYR A 63 -5.75 -12.34 3.26
C TYR A 63 -5.05 -11.58 4.39
N ILE A 64 -5.21 -10.25 4.44
CA ILE A 64 -4.67 -9.40 5.51
C ILE A 64 -5.23 -9.83 6.87
N ARG A 65 -6.55 -10.05 6.94
CA ARG A 65 -7.20 -10.49 8.18
C ARG A 65 -6.66 -11.84 8.66
N LEU A 66 -6.36 -12.75 7.73
CA LEU A 66 -5.80 -14.06 8.06
C LEU A 66 -4.37 -13.92 8.62
N VAL A 67 -3.49 -13.18 7.95
CA VAL A 67 -2.13 -12.92 8.42
C VAL A 67 -2.13 -12.23 9.79
N LEU A 68 -3.04 -11.26 10.00
CA LEU A 68 -3.18 -10.58 11.29
C LEU A 68 -3.65 -11.52 12.40
N ASN A 69 -4.62 -12.39 12.11
CA ASN A 69 -5.10 -13.39 13.06
C ASN A 69 -4.01 -14.42 13.41
N ASP A 70 -3.20 -14.81 12.43
CA ASP A 70 -2.05 -15.69 12.65
C ASP A 70 -0.99 -15.03 13.54
N MET A 71 -0.71 -13.74 13.34
CA MET A 71 0.19 -12.98 14.22
C MET A 71 -0.32 -12.89 15.67
N LEU A 72 -1.63 -12.74 15.86
CA LEU A 72 -2.26 -12.66 17.19
C LEU A 72 -2.22 -13.99 17.95
N LYS A 73 -2.25 -15.12 17.24
CA LYS A 73 -2.19 -16.46 17.83
C LYS A 73 -0.80 -16.84 18.35
N ILE A 74 0.27 -16.20 17.85
CA ILE A 74 1.64 -16.46 18.32
C ILE A 74 1.79 -16.00 19.78
N ARG A 75 2.51 -16.77 20.60
CA ARG A 75 2.75 -16.45 22.02
C ARG A 75 3.46 -15.09 22.16
N ASN A 76 2.88 -14.18 22.95
CA ASN A 76 3.28 -12.78 23.10
C ASN A 76 3.19 -11.94 21.80
N GLY A 77 2.45 -12.42 20.79
CA GLY A 77 2.23 -11.70 19.52
C GLY A 77 1.40 -10.44 19.73
N LEU A 78 0.33 -10.51 20.54
CA LEU A 78 -0.52 -9.35 20.86
C LEU A 78 0.27 -8.20 21.50
N THR A 79 1.12 -8.49 22.48
CA THR A 79 1.91 -7.46 23.18
C THR A 79 2.92 -6.79 22.25
N LEU A 80 3.56 -7.57 21.37
CA LEU A 80 4.54 -7.06 20.41
C LEU A 80 3.86 -6.24 19.32
N LEU A 81 2.70 -6.69 18.84
CA LEU A 81 1.88 -5.98 17.86
C LEU A 81 1.31 -4.68 18.42
N TRP A 82 0.87 -4.67 19.67
CA TRP A 82 0.40 -3.46 20.34
C TRP A 82 1.53 -2.45 20.56
N LEU A 83 2.71 -2.91 20.99
CA LEU A 83 3.88 -2.05 21.15
C LEU A 83 4.32 -1.46 19.80
N TYR A 84 4.33 -2.27 18.73
CA TYR A 84 4.61 -1.80 17.38
C TYR A 84 3.60 -0.74 16.92
N ALA A 85 2.30 -1.00 17.08
CA ALA A 85 1.24 -0.05 16.74
C ALA A 85 1.34 1.25 17.54
N LEU A 86 1.75 1.19 18.81
CA LEU A 86 1.96 2.37 19.64
C LEU A 86 3.15 3.21 19.16
N VAL A 87 4.29 2.58 18.83
CA VAL A 87 5.45 3.27 18.26
C VAL A 87 5.08 3.94 16.93
N GLU A 88 4.36 3.23 16.09
CA GLU A 88 3.92 3.71 14.78
C GLU A 88 2.92 4.87 14.89
N LEU A 89 1.98 4.79 15.84
CA LEU A 89 1.06 5.89 16.16
C LEU A 89 1.79 7.14 16.65
N LEU A 90 2.79 6.97 17.53
CA LEU A 90 3.58 8.09 18.03
C LEU A 90 4.41 8.73 16.90
N LEU A 91 5.04 7.94 16.03
CA LEU A 91 5.74 8.43 14.84
C LEU A 91 4.80 9.21 13.91
N ALA A 92 3.55 8.75 13.75
CA ALA A 92 2.55 9.45 12.98
C ALA A 92 2.10 10.78 13.60
N LEU A 93 2.22 10.93 14.92
CA LEU A 93 1.81 12.12 15.66
C LEU A 93 2.87 13.23 15.68
N ILE A 94 4.16 12.87 15.59
CA ILE A 94 5.29 13.82 15.56
C ILE A 94 5.15 14.89 14.48
N PRO A 95 4.88 14.58 13.19
CA PRO A 95 4.76 15.60 12.16
C PRO A 95 3.54 16.50 12.34
N ALA A 96 2.49 16.04 13.04
CA ALA A 96 1.36 16.88 13.40
C ALA A 96 1.74 17.85 14.55
N ALA A 97 2.49 17.36 15.54
CA ALA A 97 2.99 18.18 16.64
C ALA A 97 3.98 19.25 16.17
N SER A 98 4.92 18.92 15.26
CA SER A 98 5.86 19.88 14.70
C SER A 98 5.15 20.99 13.90
N LEU A 99 4.07 20.65 13.20
CA LEU A 99 3.23 21.61 12.49
C LEU A 99 2.48 22.54 13.46
N TRP A 100 2.01 22.02 14.59
CA TRP A 100 1.40 22.83 15.65
C TRP A 100 2.39 23.86 16.24
N TYR A 101 3.62 23.44 16.54
CA TYR A 101 4.66 24.35 17.05
C TYR A 101 5.05 25.43 16.02
N SER A 102 5.12 25.07 14.74
CA SER A 102 5.33 26.04 13.65
C SER A 102 4.21 27.09 13.59
N GLY A 103 2.96 26.70 13.82
CA GLY A 103 1.82 27.62 13.89
C GLY A 103 1.91 28.61 15.05
N GLN A 104 2.31 28.14 16.23
CA GLN A 104 2.53 28.97 17.42
C GLN A 104 3.68 29.98 17.23
N LEU A 105 4.74 29.57 16.52
CA LEU A 105 5.85 30.45 16.20
C LEU A 105 5.39 31.61 15.31
N LEU A 106 4.57 31.33 14.30
CA LEU A 106 4.05 32.37 13.40
C LEU A 106 3.17 33.38 14.12
N SER A 107 2.25 32.94 14.99
CA SER A 107 1.41 33.85 15.77
C SER A 107 2.24 34.73 16.71
N VAL A 108 3.29 34.18 17.31
CA VAL A 108 4.14 34.95 18.21
C VAL A 108 5.02 35.94 17.47
N VAL A 109 5.58 35.56 16.32
CA VAL A 109 6.31 36.50 15.45
C VAL A 109 5.43 37.67 15.04
N GLN A 110 4.16 37.42 14.69
CA GLN A 110 3.20 38.49 14.41
C GLN A 110 3.03 39.44 15.61
N THR A 111 2.80 38.90 16.82
CA THR A 111 2.67 39.74 18.02
C THR A 111 3.97 40.48 18.40
N ALA A 112 5.14 39.88 18.15
CA ALA A 112 6.43 40.48 18.46
C ALA A 112 6.79 41.62 17.51
N VAL A 113 6.39 41.52 16.23
CA VAL A 113 6.52 42.62 15.26
C VAL A 113 5.65 43.81 15.68
N GLU A 114 4.43 43.53 16.15
CA GLU A 114 3.48 44.57 16.57
C GLU A 114 3.91 45.25 17.88
N THR A 115 4.42 44.48 18.85
CA THR A 115 4.77 44.99 20.19
C THR A 115 6.25 45.37 20.35
N ARG A 116 7.10 45.13 19.34
CA ARG A 116 8.57 45.36 19.34
C ARG A 116 9.34 44.73 20.50
N THR A 117 8.74 43.82 21.27
CA THR A 117 9.42 43.10 22.35
C THR A 117 9.35 41.60 22.09
N VAL A 118 10.50 40.94 22.20
CA VAL A 118 10.62 39.51 21.93
C VAL A 118 10.75 38.77 23.26
N ASP A 119 9.79 37.91 23.57
CA ASP A 119 9.86 37.06 24.74
C ASP A 119 10.85 35.90 24.51
N LYS A 120 12.03 36.02 25.15
CA LYS A 120 13.11 35.03 25.06
C LYS A 120 12.73 33.67 25.67
N SER A 121 11.87 33.68 26.69
CA SER A 121 11.47 32.46 27.40
C SER A 121 10.57 31.57 26.53
N PHE A 122 9.73 32.21 25.70
CA PHE A 122 8.88 31.52 24.75
C PHE A 122 9.67 30.91 23.59
N LEU A 123 10.62 31.67 23.01
CA LEU A 123 11.50 31.18 21.95
C LEU A 123 12.26 29.92 22.39
N LEU A 124 12.86 29.94 23.59
CA LEU A 124 13.56 28.78 24.13
C LEU A 124 12.63 27.57 24.31
N ARG A 125 11.39 27.77 24.73
CA ARG A 125 10.41 26.68 24.88
C ARG A 125 10.05 26.04 23.54
N VAL A 126 9.90 26.83 22.48
CA VAL A 126 9.61 26.31 21.13
C VAL A 126 10.81 25.57 20.55
N PHE A 127 12.02 26.13 20.67
CA PHE A 127 13.25 25.47 20.24
C PHE A 127 13.46 24.15 20.97
N LEU A 128 13.30 24.14 22.30
CA LEU A 128 13.37 22.92 23.11
C LEU A 128 12.31 21.90 22.68
N GLY A 129 11.07 22.34 22.42
CA GLY A 129 10.01 21.46 21.90
C GLY A 129 10.40 20.81 20.58
N HIS A 130 10.96 21.57 19.63
CA HIS A 130 11.41 21.04 18.36
C HIS A 130 12.57 20.05 18.52
N THR A 131 13.56 20.37 19.37
CA THR A 131 14.69 19.47 19.66
C THR A 131 14.23 18.18 20.34
N VAL A 132 13.27 18.25 21.26
CA VAL A 132 12.69 17.06 21.90
C VAL A 132 11.93 16.23 20.88
N CYS A 133 11.13 16.85 20.01
CA CYS A 133 10.42 16.14 18.95
C CYS A 133 11.37 15.38 18.01
N THR A 134 12.48 15.98 17.58
CA THR A 134 13.44 15.30 16.69
C THR A 134 14.19 14.18 17.40
N VAL A 135 14.53 14.34 18.69
CA VAL A 135 15.16 13.28 19.48
C VAL A 135 14.21 12.10 19.68
N VAL A 136 12.94 12.38 20.00
CA VAL A 136 11.90 11.35 20.13
C VAL A 136 11.69 10.63 18.81
N GLU A 137 11.63 11.35 17.68
CA GLU A 137 11.50 10.75 16.35
C GLU A 137 12.62 9.74 16.08
N ARG A 138 13.87 10.14 16.30
CA ARG A 138 15.03 9.27 16.11
C ARG A 138 14.99 8.04 17.02
N LEU A 139 14.61 8.23 18.27
CA LEU A 139 14.50 7.13 19.24
C LEU A 139 13.39 6.14 18.84
N LEU A 140 12.25 6.65 18.37
CA LEU A 140 11.13 5.82 17.94
C LEU A 140 11.42 5.08 16.62
N SER A 141 12.11 5.71 15.66
CA SER A 141 12.55 5.02 14.45
C SER A 141 13.51 3.88 14.77
N PHE A 142 14.46 4.11 15.69
CA PHE A 142 15.36 3.06 16.16
C PHE A 142 14.60 1.93 16.86
N ALA A 143 13.66 2.27 17.74
CA ALA A 143 12.80 1.28 18.39
C ALA A 143 11.98 0.49 17.37
N GLN A 144 11.46 1.14 16.32
CA GLN A 144 10.71 0.47 15.26
C GLN A 144 11.56 -0.60 14.55
N GLU A 145 12.79 -0.27 14.16
CA GLU A 145 13.72 -1.22 13.53
C GLU A 145 14.02 -2.42 14.44
N GLU A 146 14.30 -2.15 15.71
CA GLU A 146 14.53 -3.18 16.74
C GLU A 146 13.29 -4.05 17.00
N LEU A 147 12.09 -3.50 16.89
CA LEU A 147 10.83 -4.25 17.04
C LEU A 147 10.49 -5.10 15.81
N GLN A 148 10.84 -4.64 14.61
CA GLN A 148 10.57 -5.35 13.36
C GLN A 148 11.36 -6.66 13.26
N HIS A 149 12.61 -6.65 13.71
CA HIS A 149 13.47 -7.83 13.65
C HIS A 149 12.87 -9.07 14.37
N PRO A 150 12.51 -9.03 15.66
CA PRO A 150 11.95 -10.19 16.36
C PRO A 150 10.59 -10.60 15.80
N MET A 151 9.76 -9.65 15.33
CA MET A 151 8.50 -9.99 14.67
C MET A 151 8.71 -10.80 13.40
N LYS A 152 9.61 -10.33 12.53
CA LYS A 152 9.95 -10.99 11.27
C LYS A 152 10.48 -12.41 11.52
N THR A 153 11.42 -12.57 12.46
CA THR A 153 11.99 -13.89 12.77
C THR A 153 10.93 -14.86 13.31
N ARG A 154 10.05 -14.42 14.22
CA ARG A 154 9.00 -15.27 14.78
C ARG A 154 7.95 -15.66 13.74
N LEU A 155 7.56 -14.72 12.89
CA LEU A 155 6.62 -14.97 11.80
C LEU A 155 7.21 -15.99 10.81
N GLN A 156 8.48 -15.81 10.44
CA GLN A 156 9.21 -16.75 9.59
C GLN A 156 9.24 -18.14 10.21
N GLN A 157 9.61 -18.27 11.49
CA GLN A 157 9.62 -19.56 12.19
C GLN A 157 8.25 -20.24 12.20
N TYR A 158 7.18 -19.49 12.48
CA TYR A 158 5.81 -20.02 12.50
C TYR A 158 5.40 -20.60 11.15
N TYR A 159 5.66 -19.88 10.05
CA TYR A 159 5.34 -20.35 8.70
C TYR A 159 6.24 -21.50 8.25
N GLN A 160 7.53 -21.49 8.60
CA GLN A 160 8.44 -22.58 8.26
C GLN A 160 7.97 -23.92 8.85
N VAL A 161 7.50 -23.93 10.10
CA VAL A 161 6.93 -25.13 10.73
C VAL A 161 5.64 -25.58 10.03
N HIS A 162 4.75 -24.65 9.70
CA HIS A 162 3.49 -24.98 9.00
C HIS A 162 3.73 -25.54 7.60
N ILE A 163 4.67 -24.96 6.85
CA ILE A 163 5.03 -25.43 5.51
C ILE A 163 5.70 -26.81 5.60
N ALA A 164 6.60 -27.02 6.57
CA ALA A 164 7.22 -28.33 6.80
C ALA A 164 6.18 -29.40 7.16
N HIS A 165 5.20 -29.06 7.99
CA HIS A 165 4.11 -29.95 8.36
C HIS A 165 3.18 -30.27 7.17
N ALA A 166 2.88 -29.27 6.35
CA ALA A 166 2.11 -29.47 5.12
C ALA A 166 2.86 -30.38 4.12
N ARG A 167 4.19 -30.19 3.99
CA ARG A 167 5.05 -31.04 3.16
C ARG A 167 5.09 -32.48 3.65
N ALA A 168 5.10 -32.70 4.96
CA ALA A 168 5.11 -34.04 5.55
C ALA A 168 3.77 -34.80 5.36
N ARG A 169 2.66 -34.08 5.12
CA ARG A 169 1.34 -34.69 4.84
C ARG A 169 1.10 -35.00 3.36
N LEU A 170 1.98 -34.56 2.47
CA LEU A 170 1.82 -34.79 1.04
C LEU A 170 2.20 -36.24 0.72
N ASP A 171 1.30 -36.96 0.04
CA ASP A 171 1.54 -38.34 -0.37
C ASP A 171 2.72 -38.43 -1.35
N VAL A 172 3.52 -39.50 -1.23
CA VAL A 172 4.69 -39.78 -2.08
C VAL A 172 4.42 -39.63 -3.60
N PRO A 173 3.31 -40.15 -4.17
CA PRO A 173 3.03 -39.96 -5.60
C PRO A 173 2.75 -38.50 -5.97
N THR A 174 2.14 -37.71 -5.09
CA THR A 174 1.85 -36.28 -5.34
C THR A 174 3.11 -35.42 -5.26
N PHE A 175 4.08 -35.83 -4.43
CA PHE A 175 5.37 -35.15 -4.35
C PHE A 175 6.25 -35.36 -5.59
N GLY A 176 6.06 -36.47 -6.31
CA GLY A 176 6.80 -36.78 -7.54
C GLY A 176 6.37 -35.99 -8.78
N ASP A 177 5.27 -35.22 -8.70
CA ASP A 177 4.81 -34.39 -9.82
C ASP A 177 5.64 -33.09 -9.89
N ALA A 178 6.29 -32.87 -11.04
CA ALA A 178 7.13 -31.70 -11.30
C ALA A 178 6.34 -30.38 -11.21
N VAL A 179 5.03 -30.39 -11.42
CA VAL A 179 4.17 -29.19 -11.27
C VAL A 179 4.04 -28.82 -9.79
N VAL A 180 3.76 -29.81 -8.94
CA VAL A 180 3.60 -29.62 -7.49
C VAL A 180 4.94 -29.26 -6.86
N GLU A 181 6.03 -29.89 -7.30
CA GLU A 181 7.37 -29.56 -6.82
C GLU A 181 7.73 -28.10 -7.11
N ARG A 182 7.48 -27.61 -8.34
CA ARG A 182 7.73 -26.20 -8.69
C ARG A 182 6.90 -25.24 -7.85
N GLN A 183 5.60 -25.49 -7.73
CA GLN A 183 4.71 -24.66 -6.91
C GLN A 183 5.12 -24.63 -5.44
N LEU A 184 5.52 -25.79 -4.90
CA LEU A 184 5.98 -25.88 -3.52
C LEU A 184 7.32 -25.15 -3.35
N ASN A 185 8.25 -25.29 -4.29
CA ASN A 185 9.54 -24.60 -4.24
C ASN A 185 9.38 -23.08 -4.34
N ASP A 186 8.46 -22.59 -5.18
CA ASP A 186 8.13 -21.16 -5.29
C ASP A 186 7.58 -20.60 -3.97
N VAL A 187 6.77 -21.38 -3.24
CA VAL A 187 6.25 -20.99 -1.92
C VAL A 187 7.34 -21.04 -0.84
N VAL A 188 8.23 -22.03 -0.87
CA VAL A 188 9.25 -22.32 0.15
C VAL A 188 10.50 -21.44 0.04
N LEU A 189 11.00 -21.18 -1.18
CA LEU A 189 12.31 -20.53 -1.43
C LEU A 189 12.38 -19.03 -1.07
N GLY A 190 11.39 -18.51 -0.34
CA GLY A 190 11.45 -17.18 0.27
C GLY A 190 10.40 -16.21 -0.23
N TYR A 191 9.45 -16.65 -1.05
CA TYR A 191 8.34 -15.80 -1.46
C TYR A 191 7.33 -15.61 -0.32
N PHE A 192 6.84 -16.68 0.31
CA PHE A 192 5.71 -16.57 1.25
C PHE A 192 6.02 -15.85 2.57
N PRO A 193 7.12 -16.16 3.30
CA PRO A 193 7.40 -15.51 4.59
C PRO A 193 7.73 -14.02 4.43
N ASN A 194 8.38 -13.65 3.33
CA ASN A 194 8.71 -12.26 3.02
C ASN A 194 7.52 -11.51 2.42
N ALA A 195 6.64 -12.18 1.66
CA ALA A 195 5.40 -11.60 1.13
C ALA A 195 4.36 -11.33 2.24
N ALA A 196 4.21 -12.24 3.20
CA ALA A 196 3.34 -12.01 4.36
C ALA A 196 3.83 -10.83 5.22
N TRP A 197 5.15 -10.70 5.38
CA TRP A 197 5.74 -9.54 6.07
C TRP A 197 5.58 -8.24 5.27
N SER A 198 5.84 -8.26 3.96
CA SER A 198 5.74 -7.07 3.12
C SER A 198 4.30 -6.55 3.03
N THR A 199 3.31 -7.45 3.00
CA THR A 199 1.88 -7.06 3.04
C THR A 199 1.51 -6.42 4.37
N PHE A 200 2.04 -6.91 5.50
CA PHE A 200 1.89 -6.26 6.79
C PHE A 200 2.56 -4.87 6.82
N GLU A 201 3.77 -4.74 6.30
CA GLU A 201 4.50 -3.48 6.22
C GLU A 201 3.78 -2.44 5.34
N MET A 202 3.19 -2.87 4.22
CA MET A 202 2.32 -2.03 3.39
C MET A 202 1.07 -1.58 4.13
N MET A 203 0.44 -2.45 4.91
CA MET A 203 -0.73 -2.08 5.73
C MET A 203 -0.35 -1.08 6.82
N ALA A 204 0.73 -1.35 7.55
CA ALA A 204 1.25 -0.50 8.62
C ALA A 204 1.59 0.91 8.10
N SER A 205 2.36 0.98 7.01
CA SER A 205 2.69 2.25 6.36
C SER A 205 1.45 2.99 5.83
N ALA A 206 0.46 2.29 5.28
CA ALA A 206 -0.79 2.90 4.85
C ALA A 206 -1.58 3.51 6.03
N LEU A 207 -1.64 2.82 7.17
CA LEU A 207 -2.25 3.33 8.39
C LEU A 207 -1.51 4.56 8.91
N THR A 208 -0.18 4.52 8.93
CA THR A 208 0.68 5.65 9.32
C THR A 208 0.42 6.87 8.45
N ILE A 209 0.41 6.71 7.13
CA ILE A 209 0.11 7.80 6.19
C ILE A 209 -1.29 8.37 6.45
N THR A 210 -2.27 7.51 6.74
CA THR A 210 -3.65 7.93 7.02
C THR A 210 -3.73 8.75 8.31
N VAL A 211 -3.06 8.30 9.38
CA VAL A 211 -3.01 9.02 10.66
C VAL A 211 -2.25 10.33 10.51
N GLN A 212 -1.10 10.33 9.84
CA GLN A 212 -0.31 11.54 9.59
C GLN A 212 -1.10 12.58 8.81
N THR A 213 -1.74 12.19 7.71
CA THR A 213 -2.53 13.10 6.88
C THR A 213 -3.74 13.63 7.65
N THR A 214 -4.45 12.76 8.38
CA THR A 214 -5.60 13.19 9.21
C THR A 214 -5.15 14.15 10.32
N GLY A 215 -4.03 13.85 10.98
CA GLY A 215 -3.44 14.69 12.03
C GLY A 215 -3.01 16.06 11.50
N GLN A 216 -2.29 16.09 10.38
CA GLN A 216 -1.88 17.33 9.72
C GLN A 216 -3.08 18.17 9.30
N VAL A 217 -4.09 17.55 8.67
CA VAL A 217 -5.33 18.24 8.27
C VAL A 217 -6.06 18.80 9.50
N MET A 218 -6.18 18.03 10.58
CA MET A 218 -6.84 18.47 11.80
C MET A 218 -6.12 19.65 12.45
N VAL A 219 -4.78 19.64 12.49
CA VAL A 219 -3.98 20.75 13.00
C VAL A 219 -4.17 22.00 12.14
N ILE A 220 -4.11 21.87 10.82
CA ILE A 220 -4.33 23.00 9.91
C ILE A 220 -5.71 23.61 10.15
N ILE A 221 -6.77 22.79 10.26
CA ILE A 221 -8.13 23.27 10.55
C ILE A 221 -8.18 24.04 11.87
N ARG A 222 -7.50 23.56 12.92
CA ARG A 222 -7.47 24.24 14.22
C ARG A 222 -6.71 25.56 14.20
N VAL A 223 -5.54 25.59 13.57
CA VAL A 223 -4.75 26.83 13.39
C VAL A 223 -5.55 27.85 12.57
N LEU A 224 -6.28 27.38 11.56
CA LEU A 224 -7.11 28.24 10.72
C LEU A 224 -8.30 28.86 11.45
N LYS A 225 -8.98 28.07 12.29
CA LYS A 225 -10.11 28.58 13.10
C LYS A 225 -9.67 29.63 14.11
N ALA A 226 -8.39 29.65 14.49
CA ALA A 226 -7.85 30.60 15.46
C ALA A 226 -7.50 31.97 14.87
N GLN A 227 -7.44 32.14 13.53
CA GLN A 227 -7.12 33.42 12.89
C GLN A 227 -8.31 34.01 12.10
N PRO A 228 -8.71 35.27 12.36
CA PRO A 228 -9.66 35.97 11.50
C PRO A 228 -9.00 36.23 10.13
N GLY A 229 -9.44 35.49 9.10
CA GLY A 229 -8.89 35.54 7.73
C GLY A 229 -8.12 34.29 7.27
N GLY A 230 -7.95 33.27 8.13
CA GLY A 230 -7.12 32.10 7.83
C GLY A 230 -7.60 31.21 6.66
N LEU A 231 -8.88 31.26 6.30
CA LEU A 231 -9.48 30.36 5.30
C LEU A 231 -8.82 30.51 3.90
N LEU A 232 -8.42 31.73 3.53
CA LEU A 232 -7.79 32.03 2.24
C LEU A 232 -6.34 31.50 2.16
N VAL A 233 -5.63 31.51 3.29
CA VAL A 233 -4.23 31.04 3.35
C VAL A 233 -4.17 29.51 3.30
N ALA A 234 -5.11 28.79 3.93
CA ALA A 234 -5.14 27.32 3.77
C ALA A 234 -5.54 26.88 2.37
N ALA A 235 -6.44 27.60 1.70
CA ALA A 235 -6.74 27.30 0.30
C ALA A 235 -5.47 27.42 -0.55
N ALA A 236 -4.68 28.48 -0.37
CA ALA A 236 -3.41 28.65 -1.08
C ALA A 236 -2.37 27.56 -0.75
N ILE A 237 -2.22 27.16 0.52
CA ILE A 237 -1.26 26.13 0.93
C ILE A 237 -1.72 24.73 0.49
N ALA A 238 -3.01 24.42 0.55
CA ALA A 238 -3.56 23.15 0.06
C ALA A 238 -3.42 23.03 -1.46
N ILE A 239 -3.64 24.14 -2.19
CA ILE A 239 -3.41 24.23 -3.64
C ILE A 239 -1.91 24.08 -3.95
N ALA A 240 -1.03 24.71 -3.17
CA ALA A 240 0.41 24.58 -3.36
C ALA A 240 0.91 23.15 -3.07
N HIS A 241 0.39 22.51 -2.02
CA HIS A 241 0.76 21.16 -1.63
C HIS A 241 0.24 20.12 -2.64
N SER A 242 -1.00 20.27 -3.10
CA SER A 242 -1.56 19.43 -4.16
C SER A 242 -0.86 19.64 -5.50
N GLY A 243 -0.52 20.88 -5.84
CA GLY A 243 0.28 21.21 -7.02
C GLY A 243 1.69 20.61 -6.97
N PHE A 244 2.36 20.71 -5.82
CA PHE A 244 3.68 20.10 -5.61
C PHE A 244 3.62 18.57 -5.67
N ARG A 245 2.58 17.94 -5.09
CA ARG A 245 2.39 16.48 -5.18
C ARG A 245 2.14 16.02 -6.61
N LEU A 246 1.37 16.79 -7.38
CA LEU A 246 1.12 16.51 -8.79
C LEU A 246 2.39 16.67 -9.63
N ALA A 247 3.21 17.68 -9.34
CA ALA A 247 4.50 17.89 -9.99
C ALA A 247 5.51 16.77 -9.68
N ASN A 248 5.58 16.34 -8.42
CA ASN A 248 6.49 15.28 -8.00
C ASN A 248 6.11 13.92 -8.60
N ASN A 249 4.82 13.55 -8.57
CA ASN A 249 4.35 12.34 -9.25
C ASN A 249 4.63 12.41 -10.76
N ARG A 250 4.40 13.57 -11.41
CA ARG A 250 4.65 13.73 -12.85
C ARG A 250 6.12 13.59 -13.21
N SER A 251 7.04 14.02 -12.32
CA SER A 251 8.49 13.80 -12.47
C SER A 251 8.84 12.31 -12.45
N GLU A 252 8.23 11.54 -11.55
CA GLU A 252 8.45 10.10 -11.43
C GLU A 252 7.94 9.33 -12.67
N TYR A 253 6.81 9.73 -13.24
CA TYR A 253 6.30 9.13 -14.49
C TYR A 253 7.20 9.44 -15.69
N LEU A 254 7.71 10.67 -15.80
CA LEU A 254 8.59 11.07 -16.91
C LEU A 254 9.96 10.40 -16.85
N PHE A 255 10.53 10.20 -15.65
CA PHE A 255 11.77 9.44 -15.48
C PHE A 255 11.60 7.94 -15.80
N ARG A 256 10.40 7.39 -15.56
CA ARG A 256 10.10 5.97 -15.82
C ARG A 256 9.78 5.71 -17.30
N THR A 257 9.25 6.68 -18.05
CA THR A 257 9.10 6.59 -19.51
C THR A 257 10.43 6.85 -20.24
N GLY A 258 11.26 7.79 -19.77
CA GLY A 258 12.58 8.05 -20.37
C GLY A 258 13.59 6.90 -20.24
N ARG A 259 13.44 6.02 -19.23
CA ARG A 259 14.27 4.80 -19.09
C ARG A 259 13.71 3.60 -19.87
N LYS A 260 12.45 3.64 -20.34
CA LYS A 260 11.85 2.53 -21.10
C LYS A 260 12.22 2.57 -22.58
N GLU A 261 12.55 3.72 -23.16
CA GLU A 261 12.94 3.78 -24.58
C GLU A 261 14.35 3.22 -24.86
N SER A 262 15.22 3.08 -23.85
CA SER A 262 16.56 2.48 -24.02
C SER A 262 16.65 0.99 -23.66
N LEU A 263 15.54 0.35 -23.26
CA LEU A 263 15.52 -1.03 -22.75
C LEU A 263 14.38 -1.88 -23.34
N VAL A 264 13.92 -1.55 -24.55
CA VAL A 264 12.87 -2.32 -25.26
C VAL A 264 13.40 -3.52 -26.05
N GLU A 265 14.72 -3.76 -26.11
CA GLU A 265 15.27 -4.90 -26.85
C GLU A 265 15.94 -5.99 -25.98
N THR A 266 15.68 -6.06 -24.67
CA THR A 266 16.04 -7.26 -23.87
C THR A 266 15.49 -7.17 -22.44
N ARG A 267 14.21 -7.46 -22.24
CA ARG A 267 13.72 -8.17 -21.04
C ARG A 267 12.24 -8.49 -21.16
N THR A 268 11.99 -9.75 -21.46
CA THR A 268 10.78 -10.47 -21.13
C THR A 268 10.45 -10.34 -19.63
N MET A 269 9.16 -10.14 -19.38
CA MET A 269 8.39 -10.59 -18.21
C MET A 269 9.00 -10.43 -16.82
N VAL A 270 8.75 -9.29 -16.18
CA VAL A 270 8.45 -9.25 -14.73
C VAL A 270 7.45 -8.11 -14.50
N ASP A 271 6.15 -8.40 -14.62
CA ASP A 271 5.09 -7.54 -14.11
C ASP A 271 4.09 -8.42 -13.32
N CYS A 272 4.01 -8.17 -12.02
CA CYS A 272 2.94 -8.50 -11.07
C CYS A 272 2.45 -9.98 -10.96
N PRO A 273 2.86 -10.73 -9.91
CA PRO A 273 2.32 -12.04 -9.59
C PRO A 273 1.14 -11.91 -8.60
N LEU A 274 0.03 -11.33 -9.05
CA LEU A 274 -1.23 -11.36 -8.27
C LEU A 274 -2.44 -11.87 -9.07
N THR A 275 -2.21 -12.41 -10.27
CA THR A 275 -3.28 -12.91 -11.16
C THR A 275 -3.30 -14.42 -11.37
N VAL A 276 -2.52 -15.20 -10.63
CA VAL A 276 -2.46 -16.68 -10.82
C VAL A 276 -3.36 -17.47 -9.85
N TYR A 277 -3.95 -16.85 -8.83
CA TYR A 277 -4.75 -17.58 -7.81
C TYR A 277 -6.27 -17.61 -8.04
N SER A 278 -6.74 -17.66 -9.30
CA SER A 278 -8.17 -17.88 -9.58
C SER A 278 -8.50 -19.13 -10.41
N CYS A 279 -7.53 -20.01 -10.70
CA CYS A 279 -7.80 -21.26 -11.42
C CYS A 279 -7.43 -22.48 -10.56
N LEU A 280 -8.17 -22.72 -9.48
CA LEU A 280 -8.27 -24.03 -8.82
C LEU A 280 -9.56 -24.08 -7.97
N GLY A 281 -10.68 -23.81 -8.63
CA GLY A 281 -12.00 -24.26 -8.19
C GLY A 281 -12.32 -25.58 -8.87
N CYS A 282 -11.75 -26.68 -8.37
CA CYS A 282 -12.18 -28.01 -8.75
C CYS A 282 -13.48 -28.30 -7.98
N ASN A 283 -14.63 -28.18 -8.66
CA ASN A 283 -15.92 -28.59 -8.13
C ASN A 283 -15.93 -30.10 -7.93
N HIS A 284 -16.41 -30.50 -6.76
CA HIS A 284 -16.91 -31.83 -6.49
C HIS A 284 -18.29 -32.02 -7.11
#